data_AF-A0A3S0Y4D2-F1
#
_entry.id   AF-A0A3S0Y4D2-F1
#
_cell.length_a   1.000
_cell.length_b   1.000
_cell.length_c   1.000
_cell.angle_alpha   90.00
_cell.angle_beta   90.00
_cell.angle_gamma   90.00
#
_symmetry.space_group_name_H-M   'P 1'
#
loop_
_entity.id
_entity.type
_entity.pdbx_description
1 polymer ?
#
loop_
_entity_poly.entity_id
_entity_poly.type
_entity_poly.pdbx_seq_one_letter_code
_entity_poly.pdbx_strand_id
1 'polypeptide(L)'
;MHPNLARALHYLNINTISLRDAQGNVIGKIEPKEHAAALFTCLELAGYLSSELLKKAIDYLAAAKSFGCSSDELVSQLNKACLRARANGDFDTDVFFEYFCNDPRFKVEDIIDLIVFLQQTAFDRNFGVERDQLQARSWLEQHTDMFCDLVTKMGVVTPLPPMKTSYCGTAIMGAASVRVIPRIEYFNRLSIDCGPVWALSGNRELSKGLDSEEVMLTVAEAAGKSAEFVEKGSGAARRTFLEGITETMMVNCLLEKMCSGKPIAILDSGVQEGHWRATTAQAAKDIAAIMVKKIINAELSSDIEGIYRFMIIAEQPYSGRMARQVQRAFDTELKRQGHSSTINFIVEGVGEGIQPSELTDVALLTRVNSELGSLMAERYHDARLSLIENNPGLNLRAPDILMFSTRDKAYATLQEQASQQNTASSSSSFSAAI
;
A
#
# COMPACT_ATOMS: atom_id res chain seq x y z
N MET A 1 12.42 -25.81 -5.53
CA MET A 1 11.94 -24.82 -4.55
C MET A 1 12.12 -25.43 -3.16
N HIS A 2 12.76 -24.74 -2.21
CA HIS A 2 13.06 -25.29 -0.87
C HIS A 2 11.78 -25.54 -0.07
N PRO A 3 11.66 -26.62 0.73
CA PRO A 3 10.39 -26.99 1.38
C PRO A 3 9.82 -25.93 2.33
N ASN A 4 10.66 -25.34 3.19
CA ASN A 4 10.21 -24.30 4.13
C ASN A 4 9.86 -23.00 3.42
N LEU A 5 10.63 -22.60 2.41
CA LEU A 5 10.30 -21.45 1.57
C LEU A 5 8.99 -21.69 0.80
N ALA A 6 8.84 -22.85 0.16
CA ALA A 6 7.62 -23.23 -0.54
C ALA A 6 6.40 -23.13 0.38
N ARG A 7 6.51 -23.65 1.60
CA ARG A 7 5.46 -23.53 2.62
C ARG A 7 5.21 -22.09 3.05
N ALA A 8 6.25 -21.29 3.27
CA ALA A 8 6.12 -19.89 3.63
C ALA A 8 5.44 -19.07 2.52
N LEU A 9 5.86 -19.24 1.26
CA LEU A 9 5.27 -18.56 0.10
C LEU A 9 3.80 -18.98 -0.11
N HIS A 10 3.51 -20.27 0.06
CA HIS A 10 2.14 -20.78 0.03
C HIS A 10 1.27 -20.17 1.14
N TYR A 11 1.78 -20.12 2.37
CA TYR A 11 1.07 -19.53 3.51
C TYR A 11 0.87 -18.02 3.37
N LEU A 12 1.80 -17.30 2.75
CA LEU A 12 1.67 -15.88 2.43
C LEU A 12 0.75 -15.61 1.23
N ASN A 13 0.11 -16.65 0.68
CA ASN A 13 -0.75 -16.57 -0.50
C ASN A 13 -0.07 -15.81 -1.65
N ILE A 14 1.26 -15.97 -1.78
CA ILE A 14 2.00 -15.49 -2.94
C ILE A 14 1.55 -16.37 -4.09
N ASN A 15 0.60 -15.86 -4.86
CA ASN A 15 0.02 -16.54 -6.00
C ASN A 15 0.72 -16.12 -7.28
N THR A 16 0.56 -16.94 -8.31
CA THR A 16 0.99 -16.59 -9.66
C THR A 16 0.30 -15.30 -10.12
N ILE A 17 1.08 -14.26 -10.43
CA ILE A 17 0.54 -12.97 -10.90
C ILE A 17 0.45 -13.02 -12.41
N SER A 18 -0.71 -12.70 -12.97
CA SER A 18 -0.85 -12.58 -14.43
C SER A 18 -0.40 -11.20 -14.88
N LEU A 19 0.63 -11.16 -15.74
CA LEU A 19 1.00 -9.96 -16.47
C LEU A 19 -0.03 -9.71 -17.56
N ARG A 20 -0.52 -8.48 -17.66
CA ARG A 20 -1.56 -8.11 -18.62
C ARG A 20 -1.14 -6.93 -19.49
N ASP A 21 -1.54 -6.93 -20.75
CA ASP A 21 -1.37 -5.78 -21.65
C ASP A 21 -2.39 -4.66 -21.34
N ALA A 22 -2.31 -3.55 -22.08
CA ALA A 22 -3.23 -2.41 -21.93
C ALA A 22 -4.70 -2.74 -22.24
N GLN A 23 -4.94 -3.88 -22.91
CA GLN A 23 -6.26 -4.41 -23.24
C GLN A 23 -6.73 -5.46 -22.22
N GLY A 24 -5.92 -5.77 -21.20
CA GLY A 24 -6.25 -6.71 -20.14
C GLY A 24 -5.95 -8.19 -20.46
N ASN A 25 -5.36 -8.50 -21.62
CA ASN A 25 -5.02 -9.86 -22.01
C ASN A 25 -3.83 -10.37 -21.22
N VAL A 26 -3.83 -11.64 -20.82
CA VAL A 26 -2.69 -12.25 -20.13
C VAL A 26 -1.55 -12.46 -21.12
N ILE A 27 -0.44 -11.73 -20.92
CA ILE A 27 0.77 -11.81 -21.75
C ILE A 27 1.91 -12.57 -21.06
N GLY A 28 1.77 -12.85 -19.76
CA GLY A 28 2.76 -13.57 -18.99
C GLY A 28 2.27 -13.93 -17.59
N LYS A 29 3.08 -14.69 -16.86
CA LYS A 29 2.83 -15.07 -15.47
C LYS A 29 4.12 -14.92 -14.68
N ILE A 30 4.00 -14.45 -13.45
CA ILE A 30 5.08 -14.38 -12.47
C ILE A 30 4.80 -15.46 -11.44
N GLU A 31 5.75 -16.38 -11.27
CA GLU A 31 5.60 -17.45 -10.29
C GLU A 31 6.02 -17.00 -8.87
N PRO A 32 5.51 -17.66 -7.80
CA PRO A 32 5.81 -17.25 -6.42
C PRO A 32 7.30 -17.18 -6.07
N LYS A 33 8.10 -18.09 -6.65
CA LYS A 33 9.56 -18.09 -6.49
C LYS A 33 10.19 -16.85 -7.14
N GLU A 34 9.74 -16.46 -8.31
CA GLU A 34 10.25 -15.29 -9.04
C GLU A 34 9.88 -13.99 -8.32
N HIS A 35 8.67 -13.93 -7.76
CA HIS A 35 8.27 -12.83 -6.90
C HIS A 35 9.23 -12.70 -5.71
N ALA A 36 9.47 -13.80 -4.98
CA ALA A 36 10.34 -13.79 -3.81
C ALA A 36 11.78 -13.42 -4.18
N ALA A 37 12.31 -13.93 -5.29
CA ALA A 37 13.62 -13.55 -5.79
C ALA A 37 13.71 -12.05 -6.10
N ALA A 38 12.68 -11.48 -6.75
CA ALA A 38 12.65 -10.05 -7.06
C ALA A 38 12.65 -9.17 -5.80
N LEU A 39 11.92 -9.56 -4.75
CA LEU A 39 11.95 -8.89 -3.45
C LEU A 39 13.36 -8.83 -2.87
N PHE A 40 14.03 -9.98 -2.73
CA PHE A 40 15.33 -10.03 -2.05
C PHE A 40 16.44 -9.38 -2.88
N THR A 41 16.36 -9.46 -4.21
CA THR A 41 17.25 -8.70 -5.10
C THR A 41 17.05 -7.20 -4.92
N CYS A 42 15.80 -6.73 -4.80
CA CYS A 42 15.53 -5.31 -4.55
C CYS A 42 16.05 -4.84 -3.18
N LEU A 43 15.90 -5.65 -2.13
CA LEU A 43 16.46 -5.36 -0.80
C LEU A 43 17.98 -5.32 -0.82
N GLU A 44 18.63 -6.21 -1.59
CA GLU A 44 20.08 -6.21 -1.78
C GLU A 44 20.57 -4.91 -2.43
N LEU A 45 19.99 -4.54 -3.58
CA LEU A 45 20.39 -3.34 -4.32
C LEU A 45 20.23 -2.07 -3.49
N ALA A 46 19.20 -2.03 -2.65
CA ALA A 46 18.94 -0.93 -1.74
C ALA A 46 19.78 -0.99 -0.44
N GLY A 47 20.58 -2.05 -0.23
CA GLY A 47 21.50 -2.20 0.90
C GLY A 47 20.87 -2.76 2.19
N TYR A 48 19.60 -3.18 2.17
CA TYR A 48 18.86 -3.68 3.35
C TYR A 48 19.30 -5.06 3.83
N LEU A 49 20.10 -5.78 3.05
CA LEU A 49 20.72 -7.06 3.45
C LEU A 49 22.14 -6.88 4.01
N SER A 50 22.46 -5.68 4.52
CA SER A 50 23.67 -5.40 5.29
C SER A 50 23.51 -5.86 6.75
N SER A 51 24.63 -6.24 7.38
CA SER A 51 24.62 -6.73 8.77
C SER A 51 23.95 -5.78 9.76
N GLU A 52 24.16 -4.47 9.58
CA GLU A 52 23.59 -3.42 10.44
C GLU A 52 22.07 -3.34 10.31
N LEU A 53 21.56 -3.27 9.07
CA LEU A 53 20.12 -3.15 8.82
C LEU A 53 19.38 -4.46 9.13
N LEU A 54 20.01 -5.61 8.86
CA LEU A 54 19.50 -6.91 9.31
C LEU A 54 19.43 -6.96 10.84
N LYS A 55 20.48 -6.55 11.55
CA LYS A 55 20.47 -6.50 13.02
C LYS A 55 19.34 -5.62 13.53
N LYS A 56 19.21 -4.41 13.00
CA LYS A 56 18.13 -3.49 13.36
C LYS A 56 16.74 -4.13 13.14
N ALA A 57 16.53 -4.78 12.00
CA ALA A 57 15.26 -5.46 11.70
C ALA A 57 14.99 -6.63 12.67
N ILE A 58 16.01 -7.46 12.96
CA ILE A 58 15.87 -8.59 13.87
C ILE A 58 15.62 -8.13 15.31
N ASP A 59 16.32 -7.10 15.78
CA ASP A 59 16.15 -6.59 17.15
C ASP A 59 14.72 -6.08 17.36
N TYR A 60 14.15 -5.39 16.37
CA TYR A 60 12.73 -5.00 16.44
C TYR A 60 11.79 -6.22 16.44
N LEU A 61 12.06 -7.22 15.61
CA LEU A 61 11.24 -8.43 15.54
C LEU A 61 11.31 -9.27 16.82
N ALA A 62 12.48 -9.31 17.46
CA ALA A 62 12.73 -9.97 18.74
C ALA A 62 12.05 -9.25 19.90
N ALA A 63 11.97 -7.91 19.87
CA ALA A 63 11.25 -7.13 20.88
C ALA A 63 9.74 -7.41 20.88
N ALA A 64 9.15 -7.72 19.72
CA ALA A 64 7.75 -8.11 19.62
C ALA A 64 7.49 -9.53 20.15
N LYS A 65 8.43 -10.46 19.92
CA LYS A 65 8.36 -11.86 20.38
C LYS A 65 9.72 -12.53 20.17
N SER A 66 10.17 -13.30 21.16
CA SER A 66 11.44 -14.04 21.07
C SER A 66 11.43 -15.09 19.95
N PHE A 67 12.58 -15.24 19.29
CA PHE A 67 12.84 -16.35 18.39
C PHE A 67 13.23 -17.60 19.17
N GLY A 68 13.27 -18.74 18.48
CA GLY A 68 13.83 -19.98 19.04
C GLY A 68 15.36 -19.94 19.25
N CYS A 69 16.05 -18.90 18.78
CA CYS A 69 17.48 -18.64 18.96
C CYS A 69 17.74 -17.16 19.29
N SER A 70 18.97 -16.80 19.63
CA SER A 70 19.31 -15.39 19.93
C SER A 70 19.33 -14.52 18.66
N SER A 71 19.07 -13.21 18.82
CA SER A 71 19.13 -12.24 17.71
C SER A 71 20.48 -12.25 17.00
N ASP A 72 21.60 -12.33 17.74
CA ASP A 72 22.95 -12.33 17.17
C ASP A 72 23.21 -13.60 16.35
N GLU A 73 22.72 -14.75 16.79
CA GLU A 73 22.80 -16.00 16.00
C GLU A 73 22.00 -15.88 14.69
N LEU A 74 20.79 -15.31 14.77
CA LEU A 74 19.91 -15.11 13.61
C LEU A 74 20.56 -14.19 12.58
N VAL A 75 21.07 -13.04 13.02
CA VAL A 75 21.80 -12.07 12.19
C VAL A 75 23.05 -12.70 11.59
N SER A 76 23.80 -13.48 12.37
CA SER A 76 24.98 -14.21 11.88
C SER A 76 24.63 -15.18 10.75
N GLN A 77 23.53 -15.92 10.85
CA GLN A 77 23.10 -16.83 9.78
C GLN A 77 22.64 -16.09 8.53
N LEU A 78 21.82 -15.05 8.69
CA LEU A 78 21.38 -14.22 7.56
C LEU A 78 22.57 -13.59 6.84
N ASN A 79 23.56 -13.09 7.59
CA ASN A 79 24.79 -12.56 7.01
C ASN A 79 25.58 -13.62 6.26
N LYS A 80 25.68 -14.85 6.78
CA LYS A 80 26.34 -15.96 6.06
C LYS A 80 25.61 -16.31 4.77
N ALA A 81 24.28 -16.35 4.79
CA ALA A 81 23.48 -16.58 3.59
C ALA A 81 23.72 -15.46 2.54
N CYS A 82 23.75 -14.20 2.96
CA CYS A 82 24.05 -13.08 2.08
C CYS A 82 25.48 -13.13 1.51
N LEU A 83 26.49 -13.45 2.33
CA LEU A 83 27.88 -13.59 1.86
C LEU A 83 28.03 -14.73 0.84
N ARG A 84 27.33 -15.85 1.03
CA ARG A 84 27.30 -16.96 0.08
C ARG A 84 26.61 -16.56 -1.22
N ALA A 85 25.48 -15.88 -1.13
CA ALA A 85 24.75 -15.38 -2.30
C ALA A 85 25.58 -14.43 -3.15
N ARG A 86 26.48 -13.64 -2.55
CA ARG A 86 27.38 -12.69 -3.25
C ARG A 86 28.69 -13.30 -3.76
N ALA A 87 28.94 -14.59 -3.53
CA ALA A 87 30.28 -15.17 -3.73
C ALA A 87 30.79 -15.10 -5.18
N ASN A 88 29.87 -15.00 -6.16
CA ASN A 88 30.20 -14.94 -7.59
C ASN A 88 30.11 -13.52 -8.18
N GLY A 89 30.03 -12.48 -7.35
CA GLY A 89 29.97 -11.08 -7.78
C GLY A 89 28.56 -10.49 -7.81
N ASP A 90 27.57 -11.29 -8.22
CA ASP A 90 26.15 -10.92 -8.16
C ASP A 90 25.45 -11.60 -6.98
N PHE A 91 24.30 -11.07 -6.57
CA PHE A 91 23.49 -11.66 -5.50
C PHE A 91 22.59 -12.77 -6.05
N ASP A 92 22.94 -14.03 -5.76
CA ASP A 92 22.17 -15.20 -6.14
C ASP A 92 21.09 -15.52 -5.09
N THR A 93 19.83 -15.27 -5.44
CA THR A 93 18.69 -15.53 -4.56
C THR A 93 18.45 -17.01 -4.29
N ASP A 94 18.80 -17.91 -5.22
CA ASP A 94 18.64 -19.35 -5.00
C ASP A 94 19.63 -19.83 -3.94
N VAL A 95 20.88 -19.38 -4.02
CA VAL A 95 21.88 -19.62 -2.97
C VAL A 95 21.44 -18.98 -1.65
N PHE A 96 20.94 -17.74 -1.65
CA PHE A 96 20.42 -17.10 -0.44
C PHE A 96 19.33 -17.97 0.23
N PHE A 97 18.34 -18.40 -0.53
CA PHE A 97 17.24 -19.22 -0.01
C PHE A 97 17.69 -20.60 0.44
N GLU A 98 18.70 -21.20 -0.20
CA GLU A 98 19.27 -22.47 0.23
C GLU A 98 19.83 -22.38 1.65
N TYR A 99 20.61 -21.32 1.94
CA TYR A 99 21.24 -21.14 3.24
C TYR A 99 20.30 -20.56 4.30
N PHE A 100 19.38 -19.67 3.92
CA PHE A 100 18.44 -19.07 4.85
C PHE A 100 17.28 -20.02 5.21
N CYS A 101 16.64 -20.67 4.24
CA CYS A 101 15.39 -21.39 4.48
C CYS A 101 15.56 -22.86 4.89
N ASN A 102 16.76 -23.46 4.73
CA ASN A 102 17.02 -24.83 5.15
C ASN A 102 17.72 -24.95 6.51
N ASP A 103 18.04 -23.82 7.15
CA ASP A 103 18.62 -23.85 8.48
C ASP A 103 17.54 -24.29 9.50
N PRO A 104 17.77 -25.40 10.24
CA PRO A 104 16.75 -26.00 11.11
C PRO A 104 16.34 -25.11 12.28
N ARG A 105 17.07 -24.01 12.54
CA ARG A 105 16.69 -23.01 13.53
C ARG A 105 15.54 -22.12 13.09
N PHE A 106 15.33 -21.97 11.77
CA PHE A 106 14.26 -21.15 11.23
C PHE A 106 13.03 -22.00 10.94
N LYS A 107 11.96 -21.74 11.68
CA LYS A 107 10.66 -22.32 11.34
C LYS A 107 10.03 -21.56 10.20
N VAL A 108 9.01 -22.15 9.58
CA VAL A 108 8.27 -21.52 8.48
C VAL A 108 7.66 -20.18 8.94
N GLU A 109 7.23 -20.11 10.21
CA GLU A 109 6.72 -18.91 10.87
C GLU A 109 7.76 -17.79 10.97
N ASP A 110 9.02 -18.13 11.27
CA ASP A 110 10.11 -17.15 11.36
C ASP A 110 10.46 -16.59 9.98
N ILE A 111 10.40 -17.43 8.95
CA ILE A 111 10.61 -17.03 7.55
C ILE A 111 9.50 -16.08 7.09
N ILE A 112 8.23 -16.40 7.40
CA ILE A 112 7.08 -15.53 7.12
C ILE A 112 7.25 -14.17 7.80
N ASP A 113 7.56 -14.17 9.10
CA ASP A 113 7.71 -12.95 9.87
C ASP A 113 8.86 -12.10 9.35
N LEU A 114 10.00 -12.71 8.99
CA LEU A 114 11.13 -11.98 8.43
C LEU A 114 10.81 -11.36 7.06
N ILE A 115 10.16 -12.10 6.16
CA ILE A 115 9.78 -11.60 4.83
C ILE A 115 8.90 -10.36 4.96
N VAL A 116 7.87 -10.41 5.81
CA VAL A 116 6.95 -9.29 6.03
C VAL A 116 7.66 -8.11 6.71
N PHE A 117 8.51 -8.40 7.71
CA PHE A 117 9.10 -7.36 8.54
C PHE A 117 10.26 -6.60 7.87
N LEU A 118 11.08 -7.30 7.08
CA LEU A 118 12.12 -6.64 6.29
C LEU A 118 11.51 -5.62 5.32
N GLN A 119 10.37 -5.94 4.72
CA GLN A 119 9.67 -5.00 3.83
C GLN A 119 9.16 -3.76 4.58
N GLN A 120 8.64 -3.93 5.79
CA GLN A 120 8.10 -2.83 6.59
C GLN A 120 9.17 -1.84 7.06
N THR A 121 10.38 -2.34 7.33
CA THR A 121 11.51 -1.55 7.82
C THR A 121 12.46 -1.09 6.72
N ALA A 122 12.26 -1.59 5.49
CA ALA A 122 13.04 -1.20 4.32
C ALA A 122 12.65 0.18 3.77
N PHE A 123 13.48 0.61 2.81
CA PHE A 123 13.38 1.84 2.02
C PHE A 123 13.36 3.13 2.82
N ASP A 124 13.87 3.14 4.05
CA ASP A 124 14.04 4.24 5.02
C ASP A 124 12.78 4.61 5.79
N ARG A 125 11.93 3.61 6.03
CA ARG A 125 10.68 3.82 6.74
C ARG A 125 10.99 3.90 8.22
N ASN A 126 10.53 4.97 8.85
CA ASN A 126 10.54 5.06 10.30
C ASN A 126 9.44 4.15 10.87
N PHE A 127 9.79 3.39 11.90
CA PHE A 127 8.85 2.49 12.55
C PHE A 127 7.68 3.30 13.15
N GLY A 128 6.44 2.89 12.86
CA GLY A 128 5.23 3.53 13.38
C GLY A 128 4.93 4.94 12.83
N VAL A 129 5.64 5.38 11.78
CA VAL A 129 5.48 6.73 11.21
C VAL A 129 5.06 6.62 9.74
N GLU A 130 3.92 7.22 9.40
CA GLU A 130 3.55 7.43 8.00
C GLU A 130 4.53 8.41 7.34
N ARG A 131 4.86 8.17 6.08
CA ARG A 131 5.71 9.07 5.32
C ARG A 131 4.96 10.34 4.97
N ASP A 132 5.64 11.46 5.15
CA ASP A 132 5.21 12.78 4.72
C ASP A 132 5.98 13.28 3.48
N GLN A 133 7.08 12.61 3.10
CA GLN A 133 7.96 13.02 2.00
C GLN A 133 8.41 11.84 1.11
N LEU A 134 8.58 12.14 -0.18
CA LEU A 134 9.22 11.23 -1.14
C LEU A 134 10.73 11.17 -0.90
N GLN A 135 11.32 9.99 -1.00
CA GLN A 135 12.76 9.81 -0.89
C GLN A 135 13.35 9.41 -2.24
N ALA A 136 14.10 10.33 -2.85
CA ALA A 136 14.98 10.02 -3.98
C ALA A 136 16.27 9.37 -3.45
N ARG A 137 16.76 8.34 -4.16
CA ARG A 137 17.96 7.60 -3.77
C ARG A 137 18.87 7.42 -4.97
N SER A 138 20.16 7.65 -4.77
CA SER A 138 21.19 7.49 -5.81
C SER A 138 21.29 6.07 -6.37
N TRP A 139 20.99 5.05 -5.56
CA TRP A 139 20.99 3.66 -6.04
C TRP A 139 19.87 3.40 -7.07
N LEU A 140 18.71 4.05 -6.90
CA LEU A 140 17.62 3.97 -7.88
C LEU A 140 18.04 4.64 -9.18
N GLU A 141 18.72 5.79 -9.04
CA GLU A 141 19.54 6.49 -10.05
C GLU A 141 20.28 5.51 -10.98
N GLN A 142 21.10 4.68 -10.33
CA GLN A 142 22.08 3.80 -10.95
C GLN A 142 21.50 2.47 -11.45
N HIS A 143 20.35 2.05 -10.92
CA HIS A 143 19.76 0.74 -11.18
C HIS A 143 18.32 0.85 -11.69
N THR A 144 17.97 1.93 -12.40
CA THR A 144 16.61 2.22 -12.86
C THR A 144 15.97 1.06 -13.64
N ASP A 145 16.65 0.54 -14.67
CA ASP A 145 16.14 -0.55 -15.50
C ASP A 145 15.93 -1.85 -14.71
N MET A 146 16.89 -2.18 -13.84
CA MET A 146 16.82 -3.34 -12.97
C MET A 146 15.70 -3.18 -11.93
N PHE A 147 15.53 -2.01 -11.34
CA PHE A 147 14.44 -1.73 -10.41
C PHE A 147 13.08 -1.86 -11.09
N CYS A 148 12.93 -1.34 -12.32
CA CYS A 148 11.73 -1.50 -13.14
C CYS A 148 11.36 -2.98 -13.34
N ASP A 149 12.31 -3.82 -13.75
CA ASP A 149 12.10 -5.27 -13.89
C ASP A 149 11.68 -5.91 -12.56
N LEU A 150 12.34 -5.54 -11.45
CA LEU A 150 12.03 -6.07 -10.13
C LEU A 150 10.62 -5.68 -9.66
N VAL A 151 10.20 -4.42 -9.76
CA VAL A 151 8.84 -4.00 -9.34
C VAL A 151 7.75 -4.59 -10.22
N THR A 152 8.07 -4.90 -11.47
CA THR A 152 7.20 -5.64 -12.39
C THR A 152 7.08 -7.09 -11.97
N LYS A 153 8.19 -7.78 -11.68
CA LYS A 153 8.22 -9.16 -11.15
C LYS A 153 7.60 -9.29 -9.75
N MET A 154 7.60 -8.24 -8.95
CA MET A 154 6.83 -8.20 -7.70
C MET A 154 5.33 -7.93 -7.96
N GLY A 155 4.94 -7.63 -9.20
CA GLY A 155 3.59 -7.27 -9.61
C GLY A 155 3.10 -5.98 -8.96
N VAL A 156 3.98 -5.13 -8.45
CA VAL A 156 3.62 -3.90 -7.72
C VAL A 156 3.00 -2.90 -8.68
N VAL A 157 3.58 -2.80 -9.88
CA VAL A 157 3.18 -1.86 -10.93
C VAL A 157 2.24 -2.46 -11.97
N THR A 158 1.85 -3.73 -11.80
CA THR A 158 0.97 -4.43 -12.76
C THR A 158 -0.50 -4.06 -12.54
N PRO A 159 -1.34 -4.10 -13.59
CA PRO A 159 -2.77 -3.86 -13.44
C PRO A 159 -3.43 -4.78 -12.41
N LEU A 160 -4.37 -4.24 -11.63
CA LEU A 160 -5.30 -5.05 -10.82
C LEU A 160 -6.70 -4.94 -11.44
N PRO A 161 -7.12 -5.96 -12.23
CA PRO A 161 -8.44 -5.99 -12.83
C PRO A 161 -9.52 -6.35 -11.80
N PRO A 162 -10.79 -6.05 -12.08
CA PRO A 162 -11.91 -6.51 -11.25
C PRO A 162 -11.94 -8.04 -11.17
N MET A 163 -12.15 -8.57 -9.97
CA MET A 163 -12.32 -9.99 -9.69
C MET A 163 -13.74 -10.49 -9.97
N LYS A 164 -14.71 -9.57 -10.09
CA LYS A 164 -16.13 -9.86 -10.32
C LYS A 164 -16.66 -9.14 -11.55
N THR A 165 -17.76 -9.65 -12.08
CA THR A 165 -18.48 -9.06 -13.21
C THR A 165 -19.59 -8.10 -12.78
N SER A 166 -19.92 -8.03 -11.49
CA SER A 166 -20.87 -7.10 -10.90
C SER A 166 -20.45 -6.68 -9.49
N TYR A 167 -20.74 -5.43 -9.13
CA TYR A 167 -20.50 -4.82 -7.83
C TYR A 167 -21.74 -4.06 -7.37
N CYS A 168 -21.95 -3.95 -6.05
CA CYS A 168 -23.06 -3.17 -5.50
C CYS A 168 -22.82 -1.65 -5.59
N GLY A 169 -21.62 -1.22 -5.96
CA GLY A 169 -21.27 0.17 -6.17
C GLY A 169 -19.79 0.36 -6.46
N THR A 170 -19.46 1.52 -7.01
CA THR A 170 -18.08 1.86 -7.41
C THR A 170 -17.71 3.27 -6.98
N ALA A 171 -16.52 3.46 -6.40
CA ALA A 171 -15.93 4.78 -6.21
C ALA A 171 -14.72 5.00 -7.13
N ILE A 172 -14.72 6.10 -7.89
CA ILE A 172 -13.54 6.63 -8.56
C ILE A 172 -12.85 7.57 -7.56
N MET A 173 -11.64 7.21 -7.13
CA MET A 173 -10.93 8.01 -6.13
C MET A 173 -10.54 9.38 -6.72
N GLY A 174 -10.90 10.45 -5.99
CA GLY A 174 -10.58 11.84 -6.31
C GLY A 174 -9.12 12.19 -6.10
N ALA A 175 -8.58 12.98 -7.02
CA ALA A 175 -7.27 13.59 -6.93
C ALA A 175 -7.16 14.75 -7.93
N ALA A 176 -5.99 15.40 -7.95
CA ALA A 176 -5.56 16.31 -9.00
C ALA A 176 -5.80 15.76 -10.42
N SER A 177 -6.04 16.65 -11.39
CA SER A 177 -6.42 16.32 -12.79
C SER A 177 -5.58 15.21 -13.42
N VAL A 178 -4.26 15.31 -13.30
CA VAL A 178 -3.30 14.35 -13.88
C VAL A 178 -3.48 12.92 -13.38
N ARG A 179 -4.14 12.71 -12.24
CA ARG A 179 -4.39 11.38 -11.66
C ARG A 179 -5.81 10.90 -11.86
N VAL A 180 -6.78 11.80 -11.99
CA VAL A 180 -8.19 11.40 -12.14
C VAL A 180 -8.52 10.98 -13.58
N ILE A 181 -7.85 11.58 -14.59
CA ILE A 181 -8.06 11.26 -16.01
C ILE A 181 -7.81 9.77 -16.29
N PRO A 182 -6.64 9.18 -15.95
CA PRO A 182 -6.40 7.75 -16.20
C PRO A 182 -7.40 6.83 -15.48
N ARG A 183 -7.90 7.23 -14.30
CA ARG A 183 -8.92 6.46 -13.56
C ARG A 183 -10.27 6.47 -14.27
N ILE A 184 -10.66 7.60 -14.83
CA ILE A 184 -11.88 7.74 -15.63
C ILE A 184 -11.75 6.95 -16.94
N GLU A 185 -10.60 7.01 -17.61
CA GLU A 185 -10.33 6.21 -18.80
C GLU A 185 -10.39 4.71 -18.51
N TYR A 186 -9.75 4.28 -17.42
CA TYR A 186 -9.82 2.89 -16.98
C TYR A 186 -11.27 2.47 -16.69
N PHE A 187 -12.02 3.27 -15.92
CA PHE A 187 -13.45 3.05 -15.68
C PHE A 187 -14.25 2.90 -16.98
N ASN A 188 -13.96 3.71 -17.99
CA ASN A 188 -14.65 3.65 -19.28
C ASN A 188 -14.35 2.38 -20.08
N ARG A 189 -13.19 1.75 -19.86
CA ARG A 189 -12.82 0.47 -20.51
C ARG A 189 -13.39 -0.75 -19.78
N LEU A 190 -13.83 -0.61 -18.53
CA LEU A 190 -14.40 -1.71 -17.77
C LEU A 190 -15.70 -2.20 -18.41
N SER A 191 -15.74 -3.49 -18.74
CA SER A 191 -16.90 -4.18 -19.30
C SER A 191 -17.59 -5.04 -18.24
N ILE A 192 -17.93 -4.43 -17.11
CA ILE A 192 -18.58 -5.06 -15.94
C ILE A 192 -19.70 -4.17 -15.41
N ASP A 193 -20.61 -4.74 -14.62
CA ASP A 193 -21.63 -3.98 -13.90
C ASP A 193 -21.03 -3.31 -12.66
N CYS A 194 -20.88 -1.99 -12.72
CA CYS A 194 -20.26 -1.19 -11.66
C CYS A 194 -21.24 -0.78 -10.55
N GLY A 195 -22.53 -1.10 -10.68
CA GLY A 195 -23.57 -0.52 -9.83
C GLY A 195 -23.61 1.01 -9.91
N PRO A 196 -24.16 1.70 -8.89
CA PRO A 196 -24.07 3.15 -8.80
C PRO A 196 -22.62 3.60 -8.63
N VAL A 197 -22.26 4.72 -9.24
CA VAL A 197 -20.87 5.20 -9.30
C VAL A 197 -20.75 6.56 -8.62
N TRP A 198 -19.72 6.69 -7.78
CA TRP A 198 -19.34 7.94 -7.13
C TRP A 198 -17.95 8.36 -7.57
N ALA A 199 -17.78 9.61 -7.99
CA ALA A 199 -16.47 10.24 -8.06
C ALA A 199 -16.22 10.95 -6.73
N LEU A 200 -15.23 10.49 -5.98
CA LEU A 200 -14.82 11.17 -4.75
C LEU A 200 -14.05 12.43 -5.16
N SER A 201 -14.23 13.53 -4.44
CA SER A 201 -13.59 14.81 -4.72
C SER A 201 -13.45 15.61 -3.43
N GLY A 202 -12.85 16.79 -3.48
CA GLY A 202 -12.89 17.76 -2.40
C GLY A 202 -12.98 19.20 -2.92
N ASN A 203 -13.39 20.11 -2.05
CA ASN A 203 -13.55 21.53 -2.38
C ASN A 203 -12.21 22.32 -2.37
N ARG A 204 -11.09 21.65 -2.63
CA ARG A 204 -9.76 22.28 -2.71
C ARG A 204 -9.67 23.09 -3.99
N GLU A 205 -9.15 24.32 -3.92
CA GLU A 205 -8.81 25.10 -5.12
C GLU A 205 -7.70 24.43 -5.95
N LEU A 206 -7.83 24.52 -7.27
CA LEU A 206 -6.82 24.02 -8.19
C LEU A 206 -5.55 24.88 -8.11
N SER A 207 -4.39 24.25 -8.26
CA SER A 207 -3.10 24.93 -8.11
C SER A 207 -2.08 24.47 -9.14
N LYS A 208 -1.26 25.41 -9.63
CA LYS A 208 -0.13 25.12 -10.52
C LYS A 208 0.84 24.15 -9.83
N GLY A 209 1.33 23.17 -10.59
CA GLY A 209 2.26 22.14 -10.13
C GLY A 209 1.60 20.90 -9.51
N LEU A 210 0.30 20.97 -9.15
CA LEU A 210 -0.50 19.77 -8.85
C LEU A 210 -1.46 19.45 -9.99
N ASP A 211 -2.07 20.49 -10.56
CA ASP A 211 -3.10 20.39 -11.57
C ASP A 211 -2.56 20.90 -12.92
N SER A 212 -3.02 20.29 -14.02
CA SER A 212 -2.67 20.74 -15.37
C SER A 212 -3.26 22.12 -15.63
N GLU A 213 -2.43 23.06 -16.08
CA GLU A 213 -2.88 24.42 -16.41
C GLU A 213 -3.95 24.41 -17.52
N GLU A 214 -3.82 23.53 -18.52
CA GLU A 214 -4.83 23.34 -19.57
C GLU A 214 -6.19 22.91 -18.97
N VAL A 215 -6.17 21.95 -18.06
CA VAL A 215 -7.39 21.48 -17.38
C VAL A 215 -7.96 22.60 -16.51
N MET A 216 -7.12 23.32 -15.77
CA MET A 216 -7.55 24.44 -14.93
C MET A 216 -8.28 25.51 -15.74
N LEU A 217 -7.74 25.89 -16.90
CA LEU A 217 -8.35 26.86 -17.82
C LEU A 217 -9.67 26.34 -18.41
N THR A 218 -9.71 25.07 -18.82
CA THR A 218 -10.92 24.42 -19.33
C THR A 218 -12.05 24.44 -18.29
N VAL A 219 -11.72 24.17 -17.03
CA VAL A 219 -12.70 24.17 -15.93
C VAL A 219 -13.19 25.59 -15.63
N ALA A 220 -12.32 26.60 -15.70
CA ALA A 220 -12.73 27.99 -15.53
C ALA A 220 -13.71 28.43 -16.61
N GLU A 221 -13.42 28.10 -17.88
CA GLU A 221 -14.30 28.37 -19.01
C GLU A 221 -15.65 27.67 -18.85
N ALA A 222 -15.66 26.37 -18.55
CA ALA A 222 -16.88 25.60 -18.32
C ALA A 222 -17.71 26.13 -17.14
N ALA A 223 -17.05 26.69 -16.12
CA ALA A 223 -17.70 27.32 -14.97
C ALA A 223 -18.15 28.77 -15.22
N GLY A 224 -17.84 29.35 -16.38
CA GLY A 224 -18.13 30.76 -16.68
C GLY A 224 -17.37 31.75 -15.78
N LYS A 225 -16.17 31.39 -15.32
CA LYS A 225 -15.33 32.20 -14.43
C LYS A 225 -14.08 32.70 -15.13
N SER A 226 -13.58 33.87 -14.73
CA SER A 226 -12.28 34.38 -15.17
C SER A 226 -11.15 33.50 -14.61
N ALA A 227 -10.13 33.25 -15.44
CA ALA A 227 -8.96 32.49 -15.02
C ALA A 227 -7.97 33.39 -14.26
N GLU A 228 -8.30 33.71 -13.01
CA GLU A 228 -7.48 34.57 -12.14
C GLU A 228 -6.56 33.73 -11.25
N PHE A 229 -5.25 33.90 -11.46
CA PHE A 229 -4.23 33.17 -10.71
C PHE A 229 -3.76 33.99 -9.51
N VAL A 230 -3.93 33.43 -8.31
CA VAL A 230 -3.58 34.10 -7.04
C VAL A 230 -2.55 33.28 -6.29
N GLU A 231 -1.49 33.96 -5.86
CA GLU A 231 -0.45 33.34 -5.03
C GLU A 231 -0.88 33.31 -3.56
N LYS A 232 -0.95 32.12 -2.97
CA LYS A 232 -1.34 31.92 -1.57
C LYS A 232 -0.25 31.14 -0.82
N GLY A 233 -0.18 31.34 0.51
CA GLY A 233 0.80 30.69 1.39
C GLY A 233 2.07 31.50 1.66
N SER A 234 3.00 30.93 2.43
CA SER A 234 4.26 31.56 2.83
C SER A 234 5.45 30.59 2.73
N GLY A 235 6.65 31.14 2.51
CA GLY A 235 7.89 30.36 2.40
C GLY A 235 7.83 29.27 1.31
N ALA A 236 8.28 28.06 1.63
CA ALA A 236 8.27 26.91 0.72
C ALA A 236 6.85 26.36 0.42
N ALA A 237 5.81 26.80 1.14
CA ALA A 237 4.42 26.38 0.93
C ALA A 237 3.66 27.30 -0.04
N ARG A 238 4.33 28.31 -0.60
CA ARG A 238 3.77 29.30 -1.51
C ARG A 238 3.42 28.68 -2.87
N ARG A 239 2.18 28.86 -3.34
CA ARG A 239 1.68 28.29 -4.59
C ARG A 239 0.72 29.22 -5.30
N THR A 240 0.64 29.07 -6.61
CA THR A 240 -0.31 29.78 -7.46
C THR A 240 -1.58 28.96 -7.62
N PHE A 241 -2.70 29.49 -7.16
CA PHE A 241 -4.03 28.88 -7.24
C PHE A 241 -4.86 29.56 -8.32
N LEU A 242 -5.85 28.85 -8.85
CA LEU A 242 -6.88 29.44 -9.69
C LEU A 242 -8.09 29.79 -8.80
N GLU A 243 -8.37 31.08 -8.67
CA GLU A 243 -9.31 31.58 -7.69
C GLU A 243 -10.73 31.04 -7.91
N GLY A 244 -11.29 30.42 -6.87
CA GLY A 244 -12.67 29.94 -6.90
C GLY A 244 -12.93 28.77 -7.87
N ILE A 245 -11.89 28.13 -8.40
CA ILE A 245 -11.98 26.90 -9.20
C ILE A 245 -11.48 25.72 -8.38
N THR A 246 -12.32 24.70 -8.22
CA THR A 246 -12.08 23.63 -7.26
C THR A 246 -11.98 22.25 -7.90
N GLU A 247 -11.43 21.29 -7.17
CA GLU A 247 -11.30 19.90 -7.61
C GLU A 247 -12.66 19.27 -7.92
N THR A 248 -13.71 19.59 -7.16
CA THR A 248 -15.10 19.18 -7.46
C THR A 248 -15.58 19.71 -8.81
N MET A 249 -15.31 20.97 -9.15
CA MET A 249 -15.67 21.54 -10.45
C MET A 249 -14.89 20.87 -11.58
N MET A 250 -13.61 20.56 -11.35
CA MET A 250 -12.77 19.86 -12.29
C MET A 250 -13.24 18.44 -12.55
N VAL A 251 -13.52 17.67 -11.50
CA VAL A 251 -14.05 16.30 -11.61
C VAL A 251 -15.38 16.32 -12.37
N ASN A 252 -16.28 17.27 -12.06
CA ASN A 252 -17.54 17.41 -12.80
C ASN A 252 -17.32 17.63 -14.31
N CYS A 253 -16.47 18.60 -14.65
CA CYS A 253 -16.14 18.91 -16.05
C CYS A 253 -15.53 17.71 -16.79
N LEU A 254 -14.61 16.98 -16.15
CA LEU A 254 -14.00 15.79 -16.73
C LEU A 254 -15.00 14.65 -16.92
N LEU A 255 -15.90 14.42 -15.97
CA LEU A 255 -16.95 13.41 -16.08
C LEU A 255 -17.95 13.75 -17.19
N GLU A 256 -18.37 15.01 -17.31
CA GLU A 256 -19.25 15.46 -18.39
C GLU A 256 -18.62 15.22 -19.77
N LYS A 257 -17.31 15.49 -19.90
CA LYS A 257 -16.56 15.31 -21.15
C LYS A 257 -16.28 13.84 -21.47
N MET A 258 -15.87 13.04 -20.48
CA MET A 258 -15.32 11.70 -20.69
C MET A 258 -16.33 10.57 -20.42
N CYS A 259 -17.38 10.84 -19.66
CA CYS A 259 -18.40 9.86 -19.24
C CYS A 259 -19.81 10.31 -19.65
N SER A 260 -19.94 11.07 -20.73
CA SER A 260 -21.23 11.64 -21.17
C SER A 260 -22.35 10.59 -21.20
N GLY A 261 -23.43 10.87 -20.48
CA GLY A 261 -24.59 9.98 -20.36
C GLY A 261 -24.49 8.89 -19.28
N LYS A 262 -23.37 8.77 -18.56
CA LYS A 262 -23.25 7.84 -17.41
C LYS A 262 -23.70 8.53 -16.11
N PRO A 263 -24.57 7.90 -15.30
CA PRO A 263 -25.02 8.48 -14.03
C PRO A 263 -23.93 8.31 -12.95
N ILE A 264 -23.07 9.32 -12.82
CA ILE A 264 -21.98 9.36 -11.83
C ILE A 264 -22.25 10.50 -10.84
N ALA A 265 -22.39 10.17 -9.56
CA ALA A 265 -22.56 11.16 -8.50
C ALA A 265 -21.20 11.69 -8.04
N ILE A 266 -21.11 12.97 -7.68
CA ILE A 266 -19.89 13.52 -7.09
C ILE A 266 -20.05 13.59 -5.58
N LEU A 267 -19.08 13.02 -4.86
CA LEU A 267 -18.96 13.13 -3.42
C LEU A 267 -17.92 14.21 -3.10
N ASP A 268 -18.37 15.38 -2.68
CA ASP A 268 -17.48 16.44 -2.20
C ASP A 268 -17.15 16.22 -0.72
N SER A 269 -15.98 15.66 -0.45
CA SER A 269 -15.53 15.42 0.92
C SER A 269 -15.06 16.70 1.61
N GLY A 270 -15.54 16.88 2.83
CA GLY A 270 -15.18 18.02 3.67
C GLY A 270 -13.69 18.04 4.02
N VAL A 271 -13.13 19.25 4.13
CA VAL A 271 -11.76 19.44 4.64
C VAL A 271 -11.80 19.43 6.17
N GLN A 272 -11.00 18.57 6.80
CA GLN A 272 -10.86 18.56 8.25
C GLN A 272 -10.11 19.79 8.76
N GLU A 273 -10.40 20.22 9.98
CA GLU A 273 -9.68 21.31 10.64
C GLU A 273 -8.17 21.04 10.68
N GLY A 274 -7.37 22.04 10.33
CA GLY A 274 -5.90 21.92 10.22
C GLY A 274 -5.39 21.29 8.92
N HIS A 275 -6.26 20.77 8.05
CA HIS A 275 -5.89 20.27 6.73
C HIS A 275 -6.28 21.27 5.63
N TRP A 276 -5.53 21.23 4.52
CA TRP A 276 -5.77 22.11 3.36
C TRP A 276 -6.57 21.38 2.26
N ARG A 277 -6.81 20.08 2.44
CA ARG A 277 -7.55 19.20 1.52
C ARG A 277 -8.23 18.09 2.29
N ALA A 278 -9.30 17.52 1.72
CA ALA A 278 -9.86 16.27 2.22
C ALA A 278 -8.78 15.19 2.21
N THR A 279 -8.68 14.43 3.30
CA THR A 279 -7.76 13.29 3.38
C THR A 279 -8.43 12.07 2.76
N THR A 280 -7.64 11.11 2.28
CA THR A 280 -8.17 9.80 1.86
C THR A 280 -9.01 9.16 2.97
N ALA A 281 -8.62 9.34 4.22
CA ALA A 281 -9.37 8.85 5.38
C ALA A 281 -10.75 9.49 5.49
N GLN A 282 -10.87 10.78 5.19
CA GLN A 282 -12.16 11.47 5.21
C GLN A 282 -13.05 11.00 4.05
N ALA A 283 -12.51 10.93 2.84
CA ALA A 283 -13.24 10.43 1.67
C ALA A 283 -13.75 9.00 1.88
N ALA A 284 -12.93 8.14 2.49
CA ALA A 284 -13.31 6.78 2.88
C ALA A 284 -14.47 6.75 3.90
N LYS A 285 -14.47 7.64 4.89
CA LYS A 285 -15.57 7.76 5.86
C LYS A 285 -16.86 8.24 5.21
N ASP A 286 -16.77 9.26 4.37
CA ASP A 286 -17.94 9.86 3.72
C ASP A 286 -18.63 8.86 2.78
N ILE A 287 -17.85 8.12 1.97
CA ILE A 287 -18.42 7.10 1.09
C ILE A 287 -19.00 5.92 1.89
N ALA A 288 -18.32 5.48 2.97
CA ALA A 288 -18.82 4.41 3.82
C ALA A 288 -20.17 4.76 4.46
N ALA A 289 -20.30 5.98 4.98
CA ALA A 289 -21.56 6.45 5.59
C ALA A 289 -22.73 6.44 4.59
N ILE A 290 -22.51 6.89 3.36
CA ILE A 290 -23.53 6.88 2.31
C ILE A 290 -23.92 5.45 1.94
N MET A 291 -22.92 4.60 1.71
CA MET A 291 -23.14 3.24 1.24
C MET A 291 -23.81 2.36 2.29
N VAL A 292 -23.40 2.46 3.56
CA VAL A 292 -24.06 1.76 4.66
C VAL A 292 -25.51 2.22 4.80
N LYS A 293 -25.77 3.53 4.73
CA LYS A 293 -27.14 4.06 4.76
C LYS A 293 -27.99 3.50 3.62
N LYS A 294 -27.45 3.46 2.40
CA LYS A 294 -28.15 2.91 1.23
C LYS A 294 -28.48 1.43 1.40
N ILE A 295 -27.59 0.63 1.99
CA ILE A 295 -27.89 -0.78 2.29
C ILE A 295 -28.99 -0.91 3.34
N ILE A 296 -28.92 -0.15 4.43
CA ILE A 296 -29.95 -0.16 5.48
C ILE A 296 -31.33 0.19 4.89
N ASN A 297 -31.35 1.09 3.90
CA ASN A 297 -32.55 1.49 3.18
C ASN A 297 -32.96 0.52 2.04
N ALA A 298 -32.26 -0.60 1.86
CA ALA A 298 -32.45 -1.56 0.76
C ALA A 298 -32.33 -0.94 -0.65
N GLU A 299 -31.53 0.12 -0.80
CA GLU A 299 -31.26 0.80 -2.07
C GLU A 299 -30.12 0.13 -2.87
N LEU A 300 -29.40 -0.82 -2.28
CA LEU A 300 -28.31 -1.56 -2.91
C LEU A 300 -28.55 -3.06 -2.79
N SER A 301 -28.17 -3.81 -3.82
CA SER A 301 -28.28 -5.25 -3.85
C SER A 301 -27.00 -5.91 -3.32
N SER A 302 -27.17 -7.00 -2.58
CA SER A 302 -26.07 -7.86 -2.15
C SER A 302 -25.64 -8.81 -3.29
N ASP A 303 -24.37 -9.20 -3.32
CA ASP A 303 -23.83 -10.22 -4.24
C ASP A 303 -24.36 -11.60 -3.83
N ILE A 304 -24.25 -11.89 -2.55
CA ILE A 304 -24.83 -13.04 -1.86
C ILE A 304 -25.50 -12.48 -0.61
N GLU A 305 -26.53 -13.14 -0.08
CA GLU A 305 -27.24 -12.69 1.13
C GLU A 305 -26.29 -12.20 2.24
N GLY A 306 -26.41 -10.92 2.59
CA GLY A 306 -25.58 -10.26 3.60
C GLY A 306 -24.19 -9.78 3.14
N ILE A 307 -23.74 -10.11 1.92
CA ILE A 307 -22.42 -9.76 1.38
C ILE A 307 -22.54 -8.70 0.28
N TYR A 308 -21.92 -7.54 0.50
CA TYR A 308 -21.90 -6.41 -0.42
C TYR A 308 -20.49 -6.18 -0.93
N ARG A 309 -20.31 -6.18 -2.26
CA ARG A 309 -19.00 -5.97 -2.90
C ARG A 309 -18.91 -4.59 -3.50
N PHE A 310 -17.96 -3.80 -3.01
CA PHE A 310 -17.74 -2.44 -3.45
C PHE A 310 -16.40 -2.33 -4.18
N MET A 311 -16.40 -1.71 -5.35
CA MET A 311 -15.17 -1.49 -6.11
C MET A 311 -14.65 -0.08 -5.87
N ILE A 312 -13.34 0.07 -5.72
CA ILE A 312 -12.68 1.36 -5.81
C ILE A 312 -11.70 1.38 -6.98
N ILE A 313 -11.74 2.46 -7.75
CA ILE A 313 -10.83 2.69 -8.87
C ILE A 313 -9.79 3.71 -8.40
N ALA A 314 -8.54 3.26 -8.32
CA ALA A 314 -7.41 4.10 -7.96
C ALA A 314 -6.20 3.82 -8.85
N GLU A 315 -5.18 4.67 -8.73
CA GLU A 315 -3.91 4.52 -9.45
C GLU A 315 -3.08 3.37 -8.86
N GLN A 316 -2.50 2.49 -9.69
CA GLN A 316 -1.51 1.54 -9.22
C GLN A 316 -0.18 2.25 -8.93
N PRO A 317 0.54 1.88 -7.86
CA PRO A 317 0.35 0.69 -7.01
C PRO A 317 -0.60 0.90 -5.80
N TYR A 318 -1.27 2.04 -5.68
CA TYR A 318 -1.95 2.47 -4.44
C TYR A 318 -3.35 1.89 -4.22
N SER A 319 -3.94 1.26 -5.24
CA SER A 319 -5.32 0.73 -5.20
C SER A 319 -5.60 -0.19 -4.00
N GLY A 320 -4.71 -1.12 -3.68
CA GLY A 320 -4.88 -2.05 -2.57
C GLY A 320 -4.90 -1.35 -1.20
N ARG A 321 -4.02 -0.35 -1.00
CA ARG A 321 -4.00 0.46 0.23
C ARG A 321 -5.31 1.22 0.39
N MET A 322 -5.75 1.87 -0.68
CA MET A 322 -6.99 2.64 -0.69
C MET A 322 -8.18 1.73 -0.35
N ALA A 323 -8.19 0.49 -0.85
CA ALA A 323 -9.26 -0.47 -0.61
C ALA A 323 -9.34 -0.86 0.86
N ARG A 324 -8.20 -1.12 1.50
CA ARG A 324 -8.14 -1.37 2.96
C ARG A 324 -8.61 -0.18 3.78
N GLN A 325 -8.23 1.03 3.39
CA GLN A 325 -8.64 2.24 4.12
C GLN A 325 -10.15 2.43 4.04
N VAL A 326 -10.74 2.17 2.87
CA VAL A 326 -12.19 2.20 2.66
C VAL A 326 -12.87 1.03 3.39
N GLN A 327 -12.30 -0.18 3.37
CA GLN A 327 -12.78 -1.34 4.14
C GLN A 327 -12.87 -1.02 5.63
N ARG A 328 -11.81 -0.46 6.23
CA ARG A 328 -11.81 -0.05 7.65
C ARG A 328 -12.88 0.99 7.95
N ALA A 329 -13.15 1.90 7.03
CA ALA A 329 -14.22 2.89 7.17
C ALA A 329 -15.60 2.23 7.16
N PHE A 330 -15.83 1.25 6.27
CA PHE A 330 -17.03 0.42 6.24
C PHE A 330 -17.22 -0.37 7.53
N ASP A 331 -16.20 -1.09 7.99
CA ASP A 331 -16.27 -1.90 9.21
C ASP A 331 -16.59 -1.02 10.43
N THR A 332 -15.97 0.17 10.51
CA THR A 332 -16.23 1.14 11.58
C THR A 332 -17.66 1.65 11.53
N GLU A 333 -18.16 2.00 10.35
CA GLU A 333 -19.51 2.52 10.18
C GLU A 333 -20.59 1.46 10.43
N LEU A 334 -20.40 0.23 9.94
CA LEU A 334 -21.27 -0.91 10.24
C LEU A 334 -21.35 -1.20 11.73
N LYS A 335 -20.21 -1.17 12.43
CA LYS A 335 -20.17 -1.34 13.88
C LYS A 335 -20.90 -0.21 14.59
N ARG A 336 -20.71 1.04 14.15
CA ARG A 336 -21.40 2.23 14.70
C ARG A 336 -22.92 2.14 14.56
N GLN A 337 -23.40 1.56 13.46
CA GLN A 337 -24.82 1.40 13.16
C GLN A 337 -25.41 0.07 13.69
N GLY A 338 -24.59 -0.79 14.32
CA GLY A 338 -25.05 -2.06 14.89
C GLY A 338 -25.33 -3.18 13.89
N HIS A 339 -24.77 -3.09 12.67
CA HIS A 339 -25.03 -4.04 11.58
C HIS A 339 -23.85 -4.97 11.24
N SER A 340 -22.72 -4.89 11.96
CA SER A 340 -21.51 -5.68 11.68
C SER A 340 -21.68 -7.21 11.78
N SER A 341 -22.78 -7.70 12.37
CA SER A 341 -23.09 -9.13 12.46
C SER A 341 -23.96 -9.67 11.32
N THR A 342 -24.56 -8.78 10.52
CA THR A 342 -25.53 -9.14 9.47
C THR A 342 -25.12 -8.67 8.08
N ILE A 343 -24.27 -7.64 8.02
CA ILE A 343 -23.75 -7.08 6.78
C ILE A 343 -22.24 -7.29 6.76
N ASN A 344 -21.76 -7.88 5.68
CA ASN A 344 -20.35 -8.00 5.37
C ASN A 344 -20.05 -7.16 4.11
N PHE A 345 -19.18 -6.18 4.23
CA PHE A 345 -18.66 -5.42 3.11
C PHE A 345 -17.33 -5.99 2.66
N ILE A 346 -17.16 -6.15 1.35
CA ILE A 346 -15.88 -6.49 0.74
C ILE A 346 -15.51 -5.37 -0.23
N VAL A 347 -14.45 -4.64 0.10
CA VAL A 347 -13.93 -3.57 -0.75
C VAL A 347 -12.78 -4.10 -1.60
N GLU A 348 -12.89 -3.90 -2.90
CA GLU A 348 -11.89 -4.31 -3.88
C GLU A 348 -11.23 -3.10 -4.52
N GLY A 349 -9.89 -3.08 -4.53
CA GLY A 349 -9.11 -2.06 -5.21
C GLY A 349 -8.71 -2.49 -6.61
N VAL A 350 -9.18 -1.75 -7.61
CA VAL A 350 -8.80 -1.95 -9.01
C VAL A 350 -8.05 -0.73 -9.53
N GLY A 351 -7.25 -0.94 -10.57
CA GLY A 351 -6.52 0.16 -11.19
C GLY A 351 -5.67 -0.29 -12.36
N GLU A 352 -5.51 0.62 -13.30
CA GLU A 352 -4.56 0.46 -14.40
C GLU A 352 -3.13 0.38 -13.84
N GLY A 353 -2.36 -0.58 -14.35
CA GLY A 353 -0.94 -0.68 -14.04
C GLY A 353 -0.17 0.50 -14.63
N ILE A 354 1.08 0.66 -14.21
CA ILE A 354 1.96 1.63 -14.85
C ILE A 354 2.29 1.13 -16.26
N GLN A 355 2.12 1.99 -17.27
CA GLN A 355 2.40 1.59 -18.64
C GLN A 355 3.91 1.37 -18.82
N PRO A 356 4.35 0.37 -19.60
CA PRO A 356 5.78 0.13 -19.81
C PRO A 356 6.54 1.35 -20.33
N SER A 357 5.88 2.20 -21.13
CA SER A 357 6.45 3.47 -21.62
C SER A 357 6.71 4.51 -20.53
N GLU A 358 6.06 4.39 -19.37
CA GLU A 358 6.22 5.27 -18.22
C GLU A 358 7.25 4.73 -17.21
N LEU A 359 7.66 3.46 -17.35
CA LEU A 359 8.63 2.82 -16.46
C LEU A 359 10.08 3.30 -16.66
N THR A 360 10.31 4.24 -17.57
CA THR A 360 11.58 4.98 -17.68
C THR A 360 11.54 6.32 -16.92
N ASP A 361 10.40 6.72 -16.36
CA ASP A 361 10.27 7.94 -15.58
C ASP A 361 10.80 7.73 -14.15
N VAL A 362 11.98 8.29 -13.90
CA VAL A 362 12.64 8.27 -12.58
C VAL A 362 11.77 8.88 -11.49
N ALA A 363 10.96 9.90 -11.79
CA ALA A 363 10.06 10.50 -10.81
C ALA A 363 8.91 9.54 -10.44
N LEU A 364 8.42 8.76 -11.40
CA LEU A 364 7.45 7.69 -11.14
C LEU A 364 8.08 6.55 -10.32
N LEU A 365 9.27 6.08 -10.69
CA LEU A 365 9.95 5.02 -9.96
C LEU A 365 10.34 5.46 -8.54
N THR A 366 10.69 6.72 -8.34
CA THR A 366 10.93 7.28 -7.00
C THR A 366 9.68 7.25 -6.13
N ARG A 367 8.51 7.51 -6.72
CA ARG A 367 7.21 7.38 -6.02
C ARG A 367 6.91 5.93 -5.65
N VAL A 368 7.18 4.98 -6.55
CA VAL A 368 7.00 3.54 -6.27
C VAL A 368 7.96 3.10 -5.17
N ASN A 369 9.25 3.42 -5.28
CA ASN A 369 10.27 3.10 -4.28
C ASN A 369 9.93 3.66 -2.89
N SER A 370 9.49 4.92 -2.85
CA SER A 370 9.10 5.59 -1.60
C SER A 370 7.94 4.90 -0.88
N GLU A 371 7.17 4.03 -1.54
CA GLU A 371 6.06 3.32 -0.93
C GLU A 371 6.22 1.80 -0.96
N LEU A 372 7.27 1.29 -1.62
CA LEU A 372 7.47 -0.12 -1.93
C LEU A 372 7.35 -1.01 -0.68
N GLY A 373 8.04 -0.65 0.41
CA GLY A 373 8.00 -1.42 1.66
C GLY A 373 6.58 -1.62 2.20
N SER A 374 5.73 -0.60 2.15
CA SER A 374 4.33 -0.75 2.55
C SER A 374 3.51 -1.51 1.51
N LEU A 375 3.67 -1.20 0.23
CA LEU A 375 2.92 -1.86 -0.85
C LEU A 375 3.12 -3.38 -0.80
N MET A 376 4.33 -3.81 -0.47
CA MET A 376 4.67 -5.22 -0.27
C MET A 376 4.12 -5.77 1.03
N ALA A 377 4.36 -5.11 2.17
CA ALA A 377 3.88 -5.57 3.47
C ALA A 377 2.36 -5.74 3.53
N GLU A 378 1.64 -4.80 2.91
CA GLU A 378 0.20 -4.82 2.78
C GLU A 378 -0.29 -6.03 1.99
N ARG A 379 0.37 -6.41 0.89
CA ARG A 379 -0.01 -7.63 0.13
C ARG A 379 -0.01 -8.89 1.00
N TYR A 380 0.84 -8.94 2.01
CA TYR A 380 1.00 -10.09 2.90
C TYR A 380 0.17 -10.03 4.16
N HIS A 381 -0.46 -8.90 4.46
CA HIS A 381 -1.25 -8.73 5.66
C HIS A 381 -2.49 -9.63 5.68
N ASP A 382 -3.34 -9.52 4.66
CA ASP A 382 -4.63 -10.23 4.63
C ASP A 382 -4.44 -11.75 4.54
N ALA A 383 -3.45 -12.19 3.75
CA ALA A 383 -3.06 -13.59 3.67
C ALA A 383 -2.67 -14.15 5.05
N ARG A 384 -1.94 -13.35 5.83
CA ARG A 384 -1.48 -13.73 7.16
C ARG A 384 -2.61 -13.71 8.20
N LEU A 385 -3.55 -12.78 8.11
CA LEU A 385 -4.77 -12.81 8.95
C LEU A 385 -5.58 -14.09 8.68
N SER A 386 -5.85 -14.38 7.40
CA SER A 386 -6.56 -15.59 7.00
C SER A 386 -5.83 -16.87 7.43
N LEU A 387 -4.49 -16.86 7.39
CA LEU A 387 -3.66 -17.97 7.85
C LEU A 387 -3.81 -18.23 9.36
N ILE A 388 -3.79 -17.17 10.18
CA ILE A 388 -3.97 -17.26 11.64
C ILE A 388 -5.36 -17.80 11.97
N GLU A 389 -6.40 -17.31 11.29
CA GLU A 389 -7.78 -17.75 11.48
C GLU A 389 -7.97 -19.23 11.12
N ASN A 390 -7.41 -19.66 9.98
CA ASN A 390 -7.57 -21.02 9.47
C ASN A 390 -6.61 -22.03 10.13
N ASN A 391 -5.60 -21.58 10.85
CA ASN A 391 -4.58 -22.42 11.46
C ASN A 391 -4.25 -21.94 12.88
N PRO A 392 -5.16 -22.13 13.86
CA PRO A 392 -4.97 -21.63 15.23
C PRO A 392 -3.74 -22.22 15.96
N GLY A 393 -3.14 -23.30 15.42
CA GLY A 393 -1.89 -23.87 15.91
C GLY A 393 -0.61 -23.19 15.39
N LEU A 394 -0.70 -22.34 14.37
CA LEU A 394 0.44 -21.54 13.89
C LEU A 394 0.69 -20.37 14.82
N ASN A 395 1.87 -20.33 15.43
CA ASN A 395 2.22 -19.32 16.41
C ASN A 395 2.90 -18.10 15.76
N LEU A 396 2.20 -17.42 14.85
CA LEU A 396 2.67 -16.23 14.16
C LEU A 396 2.59 -15.00 15.08
N ARG A 397 3.45 -13.99 14.90
CA ARG A 397 3.31 -12.69 15.59
C ARG A 397 1.97 -12.01 15.20
N ALA A 398 1.43 -11.04 15.94
CA ALA A 398 0.23 -10.36 15.42
C ALA A 398 0.63 -9.49 14.22
N PRO A 399 -0.09 -9.54 13.09
CA PRO A 399 0.31 -8.78 11.91
C PRO A 399 0.27 -7.28 12.18
N ASP A 400 -0.63 -6.79 13.05
CA ASP A 400 -0.70 -5.38 13.44
C ASP A 400 0.42 -4.93 14.39
N ILE A 401 1.12 -5.86 15.06
CA ILE A 401 2.37 -5.54 15.77
C ILE A 401 3.49 -5.26 14.78
N LEU A 402 3.43 -5.90 13.61
CA LEU A 402 4.42 -5.76 12.54
C LEU A 402 4.04 -4.61 11.60
N MET A 403 2.74 -4.44 11.31
CA MET A 403 2.23 -3.35 10.48
C MET A 403 2.27 -2.01 11.21
N PHE A 404 2.36 -0.93 10.43
CA PHE A 404 2.26 0.45 10.88
C PHE A 404 0.95 0.65 11.68
N SER A 405 1.02 0.52 13.00
CA SER A 405 -0.03 1.02 13.87
C SER A 405 0.07 2.53 13.86
N THR A 406 -0.91 3.17 13.23
CA THR A 406 -1.18 4.59 13.39
C THR A 406 -1.34 4.88 14.87
N ARG A 407 -0.38 5.57 15.49
CA ARG A 407 -0.55 6.26 16.79
C ARG A 407 -1.11 5.43 17.97
N ASP A 408 -1.10 4.11 17.93
CA ASP A 408 -1.62 3.33 19.05
C ASP A 408 -0.54 3.10 20.10
N LYS A 409 -0.86 3.57 21.31
CA LYS A 409 -0.06 3.58 22.55
C LYS A 409 0.67 2.27 22.88
N ALA A 410 0.28 1.15 22.27
CA ALA A 410 0.86 -0.17 22.50
C ALA A 410 2.38 -0.24 22.24
N TYR A 411 2.90 0.49 21.23
CA TYR A 411 4.34 0.45 20.95
C TYR A 411 5.17 1.41 21.80
N ALA A 412 4.62 2.55 22.19
CA ALA A 412 5.26 3.45 23.16
C ALA A 412 5.52 2.69 24.48
N THR A 413 4.56 1.88 24.93
CA THR A 413 4.69 1.02 26.10
C THR A 413 5.74 -0.09 25.91
N LEU A 414 5.83 -0.70 24.73
CA LEU A 414 6.84 -1.72 24.42
C LEU A 414 8.27 -1.13 24.34
N GLN A 415 8.42 0.08 23.78
CA GLN A 415 9.69 0.82 23.81
C GLN A 415 10.11 1.21 25.22
N GLU A 416 9.18 1.68 26.05
CA GLU A 416 9.45 1.96 27.47
C GLU A 416 9.89 0.69 28.22
N GLN A 417 9.23 -0.44 27.99
CA GLN A 417 9.58 -1.73 28.61
C GLN A 417 10.94 -2.28 28.15
N ALA A 418 11.25 -2.21 26.85
CA ALA A 418 12.53 -2.64 26.31
C ALA A 418 13.69 -1.74 26.78
N SER A 419 13.44 -0.43 26.90
CA SER A 419 14.40 0.53 27.45
C SER A 419 14.69 0.24 28.93
N GLN A 420 13.66 -0.11 29.70
CA GLN A 420 13.80 -0.50 31.12
C GLN A 420 14.57 -1.82 31.31
N GLN A 421 14.36 -2.82 30.43
CA GLN A 421 15.10 -4.09 30.49
C GLN A 421 16.59 -3.94 30.12
N ASN A 422 16.92 -3.09 29.16
CA ASN A 422 18.32 -2.79 28.80
C ASN A 422 19.04 -1.98 29.89
N THR A 423 18.34 -1.08 30.60
CA THR A 423 18.92 -0.42 31.78
C THR A 423 19.13 -1.37 32.96
N ALA A 424 18.24 -2.33 33.19
CA ALA A 424 18.34 -3.30 34.28
C ALA A 424 19.46 -4.35 34.09
N SER A 425 19.83 -4.64 32.84
CA SER A 425 20.96 -5.52 32.51
C SER A 425 22.31 -4.78 32.51
N SER A 426 22.31 -3.45 32.38
CA SER A 426 23.51 -2.61 32.55
C SER A 426 23.82 -2.21 34.00
N SER A 427 22.88 -2.35 34.93
CA SER A 427 23.03 -1.91 36.33
C SER A 427 23.40 -3.01 37.32
N SER A 428 23.53 -4.27 36.89
CA SER A 428 23.87 -5.41 37.76
C SER A 428 25.38 -5.72 37.87
N SER A 429 26.27 -4.84 37.37
CA SER A 429 27.72 -5.04 37.41
C SER A 429 28.49 -3.91 38.12
N PHE A 430 27.93 -3.33 39.18
CA PHE A 430 28.69 -2.49 40.11
C PHE A 430 28.20 -2.66 41.55
N SER A 431 28.61 -3.75 42.20
CA SER A 431 28.63 -3.88 43.67
C SER A 431 29.46 -5.10 44.08
N ALA A 432 30.79 -4.95 44.06
CA ALA A 432 31.72 -5.75 44.88
C ALA A 432 33.12 -5.11 44.86
N ALA A 433 33.36 -4.15 45.74
CA ALA A 433 34.66 -3.86 46.38
C ALA A 433 34.56 -2.55 47.18
N ILE A 434 34.21 -2.64 48.47
CA ILE A 434 35.04 -2.21 49.62
C ILE A 434 34.76 -3.20 50.75
#